data_AF-A0A7J9QUF5-F1
#
_entry.id   AF-A0A7J9QUF5-F1
#
_cell.length_a   1.000
_cell.length_b   1.000
_cell.length_c   1.000
_cell.angle_alpha   90.00
_cell.angle_beta   90.00
_cell.angle_gamma   90.00
#
_symmetry.space_group_name_H-M   'P 1'
#
loop_
_entity.id
_entity.type
_entity.pdbx_description
1 polymer ?
#
loop_
_entity_poly.entity_id
_entity_poly.type
_entity_poly.pdbx_seq_one_letter_code
_entity_poly.pdbx_strand_id
1 'polypeptide(L)' 'MNWTFGFIGIALLVIGLVGQAFEMRNIRMATYRDEELASPNIFTNKKNFKWYAIIGAGIIFWYVAERT' A
#
# COMPACT_ATOMS: atom_id res chain seq x y z
N MET A 1 -21.81 0.54 12.14
CA MET A 1 -20.60 -0.23 11.78
C MET A 1 -20.98 -1.50 11.04
N ASN A 2 -20.95 -1.42 9.71
CA ASN A 2 -21.12 -2.58 8.84
C ASN A 2 -19.82 -3.40 8.80
N TRP A 3 -19.85 -4.55 9.45
CA TRP A 3 -18.71 -5.44 9.59
C TRP A 3 -18.16 -5.96 8.26
N THR A 4 -19.01 -6.17 7.24
CA THR A 4 -18.56 -6.62 5.92
C THR A 4 -17.64 -5.59 5.27
N PHE A 5 -18.04 -4.31 5.26
CA PHE A 5 -17.18 -3.23 4.76
C PHE A 5 -15.94 -3.03 5.63
N GLY A 6 -16.05 -3.24 6.95
CA GLY A 6 -14.91 -3.21 7.85
C GLY A 6 -13.85 -4.26 7.52
N PHE A 7 -14.27 -5.52 7.31
CA PHE A 7 -13.36 -6.61 6.93
C PHE A 7 -12.73 -6.38 5.56
N ILE A 8 -13.50 -5.90 4.58
CA ILE A 8 -12.98 -5.54 3.25
C ILE A 8 -11.94 -4.42 3.39
N GLY A 9 -12.23 -3.38 4.17
CA GLY A 9 -11.30 -2.28 4.42
C GLY A 9 -9.98 -2.76 5.04
N ILE A 10 -10.05 -3.60 6.08
CA ILE A 10 -8.86 -4.18 6.73
C ILE A 10 -8.06 -5.04 5.75
N ALA A 11 -8.72 -5.91 4.98
CA ALA A 11 -8.05 -6.77 4.00
C ALA A 11 -7.32 -5.94 2.94
N LEU A 12 -7.96 -4.89 2.41
CA LEU A 12 -7.34 -3.98 1.46
C LEU A 12 -6.14 -3.23 2.07
N LEU A 13 -6.26 -2.74 3.30
CA LEU A 13 -5.15 -2.08 4.00
C LEU A 13 -3.95 -3.01 4.18
N VAL A 14 -4.17 -4.25 4.62
CA VAL A 14 -3.11 -5.24 4.80
C VAL A 14 -2.44 -5.56 3.47
N ILE A 15 -3.22 -5.87 2.43
CA ILE A 15 -2.69 -6.17 1.08
C ILE A 15 -1.90 -4.97 0.53
N GLY A 16 -2.46 -3.76 0.69
CA GLY A 16 -1.84 -2.51 0.24
C GLY A 16 -0.48 -2.26 0.88
N LEU A 17 -0.42 -2.30 2.21
CA LEU A 17 0.81 -2.04 2.96
C LEU A 17 1.88 -3.11 2.74
N VAL A 18 1.50 -4.39 2.82
CA VAL A 18 2.43 -5.51 2.61
C VAL A 18 2.92 -5.53 1.17
N GLY A 19 2.03 -5.39 0.20
CA GLY A 19 2.37 -5.33 -1.21
C GLY A 19 3.29 -4.16 -1.55
N GLN A 20 3.04 -2.97 -0.98
CA GLN A 20 3.90 -1.81 -1.12
C GLN A 20 5.32 -2.10 -0.59
N ALA A 21 5.43 -2.72 0.59
CA ALA A 21 6.73 -3.07 1.17
C ALA A 21 7.53 -4.01 0.27
N PHE A 22 6.89 -5.04 -0.31
CA PHE A 22 7.54 -5.94 -1.26
C PHE A 22 7.94 -5.24 -2.57
N GLU A 23 7.09 -4.36 -3.10
CA GLU A 23 7.42 -3.59 -4.32
C GLU A 23 8.58 -2.63 -4.07
N MET A 24 8.62 -1.94 -2.92
CA MET A 24 9.76 -1.12 -2.52
C MET A 24 11.04 -1.94 -2.40
N ARG A 25 10.97 -3.15 -1.82
CA ARG A 25 12.12 -4.07 -1.81
C ARG A 25 12.57 -4.40 -3.23
N ASN A 26 11.65 -4.71 -4.14
CA ASN A 26 11.97 -5.04 -5.53
C ASN A 26 12.60 -3.86 -6.28
N ILE A 27 12.08 -2.64 -6.11
CA ILE A 27 12.66 -1.43 -6.71
C ILE A 27 14.09 -1.21 -6.18
N ARG A 28 14.30 -1.40 -4.88
CA ARG A 28 15.63 -1.25 -4.27
C ARG A 28 16.65 -2.20 -4.90
N MET A 29 16.32 -3.49 -4.95
CA MET A 29 17.19 -4.52 -5.54
C MET A 29 17.46 -4.31 -7.04
N ALA A 30 16.51 -3.72 -7.77
CA ALA A 30 16.66 -3.50 -9.21
C ALA A 30 17.44 -2.22 -9.57
N THR A 31 17.54 -1.26 -8.64
CA THR A 31 18.03 0.10 -8.93
C THR A 31 19.34 0.41 -8.24
N TYR A 32 19.58 -0.14 -7.04
CA TYR A 32 20.74 0.18 -6.22
C TYR A 32 21.62 -1.06 -6.02
N ARG A 33 22.94 -0.90 -6.14
CA ARG A 33 23.90 -1.88 -5.61
C ARG A 33 23.80 -1.89 -4.09
N ASP A 34 24.13 -3.03 -3.47
CA ASP A 34 23.86 -3.35 -2.05
C ASP A 34 24.32 -2.30 -1.02
N GLU A 35 25.20 -1.39 -1.41
CA GLU A 35 25.85 -0.38 -0.55
C GLU A 35 25.34 1.08 -0.78
N GLU A 36 24.46 1.33 -1.76
CA GLU A 36 23.90 2.66 -1.99
C GLU A 36 22.63 2.91 -1.16
N LEU A 37 22.57 4.06 -0.50
CA LEU A 37 21.37 4.53 0.18
C LEU A 37 20.25 4.72 -0.86
N ALA A 38 19.15 3.99 -0.69
CA ALA A 38 17.99 4.12 -1.57
C ALA A 38 17.45 5.57 -1.51
N SER A 39 17.24 6.19 -2.67
CA SER A 39 16.67 7.54 -2.74
C SER A 39 15.24 7.54 -2.20
N PRO A 40 14.81 8.61 -1.49
CA PRO A 40 13.41 8.83 -1.11
C PRO A 40 12.43 8.76 -2.30
N ASN A 41 12.91 8.96 -3.53
CA ASN A 41 12.11 8.81 -4.75
C ASN A 41 11.51 7.41 -4.95
N ILE A 42 11.96 6.40 -4.17
CA ILE A 42 11.34 5.08 -4.16
C ILE A 42 9.84 5.15 -3.81
N PHE A 43 9.44 6.04 -2.88
CA PHE A 43 8.05 6.19 -2.48
C PHE A 43 7.17 6.75 -3.59
N THR A 44 7.73 7.61 -4.45
CA THR A 44 7.02 8.22 -5.59
C THR A 44 7.15 7.42 -6.88
N ASN A 45 7.78 6.24 -6.85
CA ASN A 45 7.90 5.38 -8.02
C ASN A 45 6.53 4.96 -8.56
N LYS A 46 6.32 5.03 -9.87
CA LYS A 46 5.05 4.65 -10.53
C LYS A 46 4.58 3.24 -10.16
N LYS A 47 5.50 2.31 -9.88
CA LYS A 47 5.16 0.95 -9.44
C LYS A 47 4.44 0.91 -8.09
N ASN A 48 4.64 1.90 -7.23
CA ASN A 48 3.96 2.03 -5.94
C ASN A 48 2.54 2.59 -6.04
N PHE A 49 2.17 3.22 -7.17
CA PHE A 49 0.87 3.86 -7.34
C PHE A 49 -0.31 2.90 -7.11
N LYS A 50 -0.22 1.67 -7.62
CA LYS A 50 -1.26 0.64 -7.44
C LYS A 50 -1.50 0.32 -5.96
N TRP A 51 -0.45 0.32 -5.15
CA TRP A 51 -0.56 0.01 -3.72
C TRP A 51 -1.21 1.17 -2.95
N TYR A 52 -0.88 2.42 -3.30
CA TYR A 52 -1.58 3.58 -2.74
C TYR A 52 -3.07 3.60 -3.11
N ALA A 53 -3.42 3.20 -4.33
CA ALA A 53 -4.83 3.07 -4.72
C ALA A 53 -5.57 2.02 -3.87
N ILE A 54 -4.95 0.87 -3.59
CA ILE A 54 -5.51 -0.18 -2.72
C ILE A 54 -5.66 0.32 -1.28
N ILE A 55 -4.64 0.99 -0.73
CA ILE A 55 -4.69 1.58 0.61
C ILE A 55 -5.82 2.61 0.69
N GLY A 56 -5.90 3.53 -0.28
CA GLY A 56 -6.95 4.53 -0.36
C GLY A 56 -8.35 3.91 -0.42
N ALA A 57 -8.54 2.86 -1.24
CA ALA A 57 -9.78 2.11 -1.28
C ALA A 57 -10.10 1.47 0.10
N GLY A 58 -9.11 0.88 0.77
CA GLY A 58 -9.28 0.33 2.12
C GLY A 58 -9.76 1.36 3.15
N ILE A 59 -9.21 2.57 3.11
CA ILE A 59 -9.65 3.70 3.96
C ILE A 59 -11.09 4.10 3.63
N ILE A 60 -11.46 4.16 2.35
CA ILE A 60 -12.84 4.46 1.93
C ILE A 60 -13.80 3.39 2.44
N PHE A 61 -13.48 2.11 2.28
CA PHE A 61 -14.30 1.00 2.79
C PHE A 61 -14.45 1.06 4.31
N TRP A 62 -13.37 1.37 5.04
CA TRP A 62 -13.45 1.58 6.49
C TRP A 62 -14.35 2.77 6.85
N TYR A 63 -14.22 3.90 6.17
CA TYR A 63 -15.06 5.07 6.41
C TYR A 63 -16.53 4.77 6.14
N VAL A 64 -16.84 4.09 5.03
CA VAL A 64 -18.21 3.65 4.72
C VAL A 64 -18.71 2.70 5.79
N ALA A 65 -17.90 1.72 6.22
CA ALA A 65 -18.25 0.79 7.28
C ALA A 65 -18.65 1.51 8.58
N GLU A 66 -17.90 2.55 8.97
CA GLU A 66 -18.17 3.34 10.17
C GLU A 66 -19.48 4.14 10.05
N ARG A 67 -19.78 4.65 8.85
CA ARG A 67 -20.93 5.52 8.57
C ARG A 67 -22.22 4.79 8.19
N THR A 68 -22.16 3.46 8.07
CA THR A 68 -23.31 2.56 7.86
C THR A 68 -23.54 1.65 9.06
#